data_AF-A0A9W6TGN8-F1
#
_entry.id   AF-A0A9W6TGN8-F1
#
_cell.length_a   1.000
_cell.length_b   1.000
_cell.length_c   1.000
_cell.angle_alpha   90.00
_cell.angle_beta   90.00
_cell.angle_gamma   90.00
#
_symmetry.space_group_name_H-M   'P 1'
#
loop_
_entity.id
_entity.type
_entity.pdbx_description
1 polymer ?
#
loop_
_entity_poly.entity_id
_entity_poly.type
_entity_poly.pdbx_seq_one_letter_code
_entity_poly.pdbx_strand_id
1 'polypeptide(L)'
;MGTPTKRTERVLSDAADKVAKAEEAARQYEAQLAEAAAKKRQLEEENEKLRASILNMALQNASVDLRREHVQLRQTLDSYQTKIDQMREISLLSAKVVDRNLAATLKAKNPNSEHDIPELQTQSLTGFFSDQLIIDRIAKLNEFLDVVTKADEFQWGIRIDKDTCVYKRKSKRVDRSYSVGSRESISTLTPSMRDSMFMPASSRASTISMDSY
;
A
#
# COMPACT_ATOMS: atom_id res chain seq x y z
N MET A 1 15.15 6.26 -51.55
CA MET A 1 15.88 7.00 -50.52
C MET A 1 15.73 8.49 -50.82
N GLY A 2 14.69 9.14 -50.29
CA GLY A 2 14.42 10.56 -50.56
C GLY A 2 15.32 11.45 -49.71
N THR A 3 16.00 12.42 -50.32
CA THR A 3 16.86 13.37 -49.61
C THR A 3 16.01 14.36 -48.82
N PRO A 4 16.35 14.64 -47.55
CA PRO A 4 15.61 15.62 -46.75
C PRO A 4 15.70 17.00 -47.42
N THR A 5 14.60 17.76 -47.39
CA THR A 5 14.59 19.13 -47.90
C THR A 5 15.35 20.06 -46.95
N LYS A 6 15.99 21.12 -47.47
CA LYS A 6 16.75 22.09 -46.65
C LYS A 6 15.97 22.66 -45.45
N ARG A 7 14.64 22.72 -45.55
CA ARG A 7 13.75 23.14 -44.46
C ARG A 7 13.65 22.10 -43.35
N THR A 8 13.54 20.81 -43.70
CA THR A 8 13.52 19.72 -42.71
C THR A 8 14.87 19.60 -42.01
N GLU A 9 15.99 19.77 -42.71
CA GLU A 9 17.33 19.76 -42.08
C GLU A 9 17.51 20.89 -41.07
N ARG A 10 17.03 22.12 -41.37
CA ARG A 10 17.09 23.25 -40.44
C ARG A 10 16.25 23.04 -39.19
N VAL A 11 15.06 22.46 -39.32
CA VAL A 11 14.17 22.17 -38.18
C VAL A 11 14.78 21.09 -37.29
N LEU A 12 15.38 20.05 -37.89
CA LEU A 12 16.08 19.00 -37.14
C LEU A 12 17.32 19.54 -36.44
N SER A 13 18.06 20.47 -37.06
CA SER A 13 19.20 21.14 -36.42
C SER A 13 18.76 21.99 -35.22
N ASP A 14 17.72 22.83 -35.36
CA ASP A 14 17.22 23.66 -34.26
C ASP A 14 16.61 22.81 -33.12
N ALA A 15 15.98 21.68 -33.45
CA ALA A 15 15.52 20.72 -32.47
C ALA A 15 16.69 20.04 -31.73
N ALA A 16 17.74 19.64 -32.45
CA ALA A 16 18.95 19.07 -31.86
C ALA A 16 19.65 20.06 -30.92
N ASP A 17 19.78 21.33 -31.31
CA ASP A 17 20.37 22.38 -30.48
C ASP A 17 19.54 22.65 -29.21
N LYS A 18 18.21 22.59 -29.30
CA LYS A 18 17.31 22.72 -28.15
C LYS A 18 17.40 21.54 -27.20
N VAL A 19 17.49 20.31 -27.73
CA VAL A 19 17.68 19.10 -26.92
C VAL A 19 19.03 19.14 -26.23
N ALA A 20 20.11 19.50 -26.93
CA ALA A 20 21.44 19.63 -26.34
C ALA A 20 21.46 20.65 -25.18
N LYS A 21 20.84 21.83 -25.36
CA LYS A 21 20.71 22.83 -24.29
C LYS A 21 19.87 22.33 -23.11
N ALA A 22 18.79 21.60 -23.37
CA ALA A 22 17.96 21.02 -22.31
C ALA A 22 18.69 19.93 -21.53
N GLU A 23 19.47 19.09 -22.21
CA GLU A 23 20.33 18.07 -21.57
C GLU A 23 21.44 18.69 -20.73
N GLU A 24 22.09 19.76 -21.22
CA GLU A 24 23.09 20.50 -20.44
C GLU A 24 22.48 21.13 -19.19
N ALA A 25 21.30 21.74 -19.31
CA ALA A 25 20.57 22.27 -18.17
C ALA A 25 20.19 21.16 -17.17
N ALA A 26 19.72 20.00 -17.65
CA ALA A 26 19.41 18.86 -16.80
C ALA A 26 20.64 18.36 -16.02
N ARG A 27 21.80 18.22 -16.69
CA ARG A 27 23.06 17.86 -16.04
C ARG A 27 23.48 18.88 -14.98
N GLN A 28 23.29 20.18 -15.25
CA GLN A 28 23.58 21.23 -14.27
C GLN A 28 22.67 21.13 -13.04
N TYR A 29 21.37 20.87 -13.22
CA TYR A 29 20.45 20.67 -12.10
C TYR A 29 20.77 19.40 -11.30
N GLU A 30 21.14 18.31 -11.96
CA GLU A 30 21.58 17.08 -11.28
C GLU A 30 22.87 17.31 -10.47
N ALA A 31 23.84 18.03 -11.03
CA ALA A 31 25.06 18.39 -10.33
C ALA A 31 24.79 19.29 -9.11
N GLN A 32 23.92 20.29 -9.26
CA GLN A 32 23.49 21.15 -8.15
C GLN A 32 22.73 20.38 -7.07
N LEU A 33 21.86 19.43 -7.45
CA LEU A 33 21.16 18.56 -6.51
C LEU A 33 22.12 17.66 -5.74
N ALA A 34 23.12 17.09 -6.42
CA ALA A 34 24.16 16.27 -5.80
C ALA A 34 25.02 17.08 -4.82
N GLU A 35 25.42 18.30 -5.20
CA GLU A 35 26.16 19.21 -4.33
C GLU A 35 25.32 19.63 -3.10
N ALA A 36 24.04 19.95 -3.31
CA ALA A 36 23.11 20.26 -2.23
C ALA A 36 22.91 19.07 -1.28
N ALA A 37 22.80 17.85 -1.81
CA ALA A 37 22.71 16.63 -1.01
C ALA A 37 23.98 16.36 -0.20
N ALA A 38 25.17 16.61 -0.78
CA ALA A 38 26.44 16.50 -0.07
C ALA A 38 26.56 17.53 1.06
N LYS A 39 26.19 18.80 0.81
CA LYS A 39 26.16 19.84 1.84
C LYS A 39 25.15 19.52 2.96
N LYS A 40 23.96 19.03 2.60
CA LYS A 40 22.95 18.58 3.57
C LYS A 40 23.52 17.49 4.46
N ARG A 41 24.16 16.48 3.88
CA ARG A 41 24.80 15.39 4.64
C ARG A 41 25.88 15.90 5.59
N GLN A 42 26.75 16.80 5.14
CA GLN A 42 27.77 17.41 6.00
C GLN A 42 27.14 18.16 7.19
N LEU A 43 26.12 18.97 6.93
CA LEU A 43 25.40 19.68 7.98
C LEU A 43 24.68 18.73 8.95
N GLU A 44 24.16 17.60 8.48
CA GLU A 44 23.56 16.58 9.33
C GLU A 44 24.60 15.91 10.24
N GLU A 45 25.77 15.54 9.69
CA GLU A 45 26.88 14.98 10.45
C GLU A 45 27.44 15.96 11.50
N GLU A 46 27.55 17.25 11.15
CA GLU A 46 27.95 18.30 12.10
C GLU A 46 26.89 18.51 13.19
N ASN A 47 25.61 18.54 12.83
CA ASN A 47 24.53 18.65 13.81
C ASN A 47 24.52 17.47 14.79
N GLU A 48 24.78 16.26 14.31
CA GLU A 48 24.84 15.08 15.18
C GLU A 48 26.03 15.15 16.15
N LYS A 49 27.21 15.58 15.67
CA LYS A 49 28.37 15.85 16.53
C LYS A 49 28.09 16.92 17.58
N LEU A 50 27.46 18.03 17.18
CA LEU A 50 27.09 19.12 18.09
C LEU A 50 26.10 18.65 19.15
N ARG A 51 25.05 17.90 18.75
CA ARG A 51 24.08 17.30 19.68
C ARG A 51 24.76 16.39 20.70
N ALA A 52 25.68 15.54 20.24
CA ALA A 52 26.44 14.65 21.13
C ALA A 52 27.33 15.44 22.10
N SER A 53 27.99 16.50 21.64
CA SER A 53 28.84 17.36 22.47
C SER A 53 28.04 18.10 23.54
N ILE A 54 26.92 18.73 23.15
CA ILE A 54 26.02 19.43 24.08
C ILE A 54 25.46 18.47 25.12
N LEU A 55 25.04 17.27 24.70
CA LEU A 55 24.55 16.25 25.62
C LEU A 55 25.61 15.83 26.63
N ASN A 56 26.86 15.60 26.17
CA ASN A 56 27.95 15.22 27.06
C ASN A 56 28.24 16.32 28.08
N MET A 57 28.34 17.58 27.64
CA MET A 57 28.55 18.72 28.52
C MET A 57 27.40 18.89 29.53
N ALA A 58 26.15 18.70 29.09
CA ALA A 58 24.99 18.74 29.96
C ALA A 58 25.02 17.61 31.01
N LEU A 59 25.33 16.38 30.62
CA LEU A 59 25.39 15.23 31.55
C LEU A 59 26.56 15.33 32.53
N GLN A 60 27.70 15.90 32.14
CA GLN A 60 28.83 16.15 33.05
C GLN A 60 28.46 17.14 34.16
N ASN A 61 27.68 18.17 33.81
CA ASN A 61 27.22 19.21 34.72
C ASN A 61 25.89 18.88 35.43
N ALA A 62 25.20 17.82 35.01
CA ALA A 62 23.92 17.40 35.57
C ALA A 62 24.07 16.70 36.92
N SER A 63 23.02 16.79 37.75
CA SER A 63 22.91 16.02 38.99
C SER A 63 22.89 14.51 38.70
N VAL A 64 23.29 13.71 39.69
CA VAL A 64 23.31 12.24 39.57
C VAL A 64 21.93 11.68 39.24
N ASP A 65 20.87 12.26 39.82
CA ASP A 65 19.49 11.81 39.58
C ASP A 65 19.03 12.10 38.16
N LEU A 66 19.35 13.28 37.62
CA LEU A 66 19.02 13.64 36.24
C LEU A 66 19.76 12.74 35.22
N ARG A 67 21.01 12.35 35.52
CA ARG A 67 21.74 11.37 34.71
C ARG A 67 21.06 9.99 34.72
N ARG A 68 20.58 9.54 35.89
CA ARG A 68 19.87 8.26 36.01
C ARG A 68 18.55 8.27 35.25
N GLU A 69 17.78 9.35 35.38
CA GLU A 69 16.52 9.54 34.66
C GLU A 69 16.75 9.53 33.15
N HIS A 70 17.77 10.23 32.65
CA HIS A 70 18.13 10.21 31.23
C HIS A 70 18.42 8.78 30.72
N VAL A 71 19.14 7.97 31.50
CA VAL A 71 19.40 6.56 31.15
C VAL A 71 18.10 5.74 31.13
N GLN A 72 17.22 5.91 32.11
CA GLN A 72 15.93 5.20 32.19
C GLN A 72 15.00 5.57 31.02
N LEU A 73 14.91 6.87 30.69
CA LEU A 73 14.13 7.35 29.56
C LEU A 73 14.66 6.79 28.24
N ARG A 74 15.99 6.74 28.07
CA ARG A 74 16.61 6.16 26.89
C ARG A 74 16.28 4.66 26.74
N GLN A 75 16.42 3.89 27.82
CA GLN A 75 16.05 2.47 27.82
C GLN A 75 14.56 2.26 27.49
N THR A 76 13.70 3.10 28.03
CA THR A 76 12.25 3.05 27.76
C THR A 76 11.95 3.35 26.30
N LEU A 77 12.61 4.37 25.74
CA LEU A 77 12.48 4.74 24.32
C LEU A 77 12.96 3.61 23.41
N ASP A 78 14.10 3.00 23.70
CA ASP A 78 14.63 1.85 22.95
C ASP A 78 13.64 0.65 22.99
N SER A 79 12.99 0.43 24.14
CA SER A 79 11.95 -0.60 24.28
C SER A 79 10.72 -0.30 23.42
N TYR A 80 10.26 0.96 23.40
CA TYR A 80 9.11 1.37 22.60
C TYR A 80 9.43 1.33 21.11
N GLN A 81 10.64 1.71 20.70
CA GLN A 81 11.09 1.60 19.32
C GLN A 81 11.08 0.15 18.86
N THR A 82 11.62 -0.77 19.67
CA THR A 82 11.55 -2.21 19.41
C THR A 82 10.11 -2.68 19.25
N LYS A 83 9.19 -2.21 20.12
CA LYS A 83 7.76 -2.54 20.04
C LYS A 83 7.10 -1.99 18.78
N ILE A 84 7.45 -0.78 18.34
CA ILE A 84 6.98 -0.19 17.09
C ILE A 84 7.44 -1.02 15.90
N ASP A 85 8.69 -1.46 15.89
CA ASP A 85 9.24 -2.27 14.81
C ASP A 85 8.56 -3.66 14.77
N GLN A 86 8.32 -4.27 15.93
CA GLN A 86 7.48 -5.47 16.05
C GLN A 86 6.05 -5.25 15.56
N MET A 87 5.42 -4.11 15.88
CA MET A 87 4.07 -3.79 15.40
C MET A 87 4.01 -3.57 13.88
N ARG A 88 5.04 -2.97 13.30
CA ARG A 88 5.20 -2.85 11.84
C ARG A 88 5.36 -4.22 11.20
N GLU A 89 6.15 -5.09 11.82
CA GLU A 89 6.31 -6.48 11.40
C GLU A 89 4.98 -7.25 11.45
N ILE A 90 4.22 -7.13 12.55
CA ILE A 90 2.89 -7.73 12.71
C ILE A 90 1.91 -7.17 11.67
N SER A 91 1.92 -5.87 11.40
CA SER A 91 1.06 -5.26 10.37
C SER A 91 1.39 -5.81 8.98
N LEU A 92 2.68 -5.94 8.67
CA LEU A 92 3.15 -6.58 7.45
C LEU A 92 2.74 -8.06 7.40
N LEU A 93 2.78 -8.80 8.51
CA LEU A 93 2.33 -10.19 8.58
C LEU A 93 0.81 -10.33 8.42
N SER A 94 0.03 -9.40 8.96
CA SER A 94 -1.43 -9.36 8.84
C SER A 94 -1.86 -9.13 7.39
N ALA A 95 -1.27 -8.12 6.71
CA ALA A 95 -1.45 -7.91 5.28
C ALA A 95 -1.11 -9.17 4.47
N LYS A 96 0.02 -9.83 4.79
CA LYS A 96 0.46 -11.08 4.13
C LYS A 96 -0.53 -12.24 4.23
N VAL A 97 -1.23 -12.41 5.37
CA VAL A 97 -2.20 -13.52 5.55
C VAL A 97 -3.47 -13.27 4.73
N VAL A 98 -3.93 -12.02 4.66
CA VAL A 98 -5.09 -11.63 3.87
C VAL A 98 -4.84 -11.84 2.37
N ASP A 99 -3.66 -11.44 1.89
CA ASP A 99 -3.31 -11.53 0.46
C ASP A 99 -3.06 -12.97 0.00
N ARG A 100 -2.42 -13.80 0.84
CA ARG A 100 -2.22 -15.23 0.56
C ARG A 100 -3.53 -15.99 0.42
N ASN A 101 -4.44 -15.83 1.39
CA ASN A 101 -5.71 -16.53 1.38
C ASN A 101 -6.57 -16.07 0.18
N LEU A 102 -6.47 -14.80 -0.18
CA LEU A 102 -7.12 -14.27 -1.35
C LEU A 102 -6.58 -14.90 -2.64
N ALA A 103 -5.25 -14.94 -2.82
CA ALA A 103 -4.61 -15.53 -4.00
C ALA A 103 -5.00 -17.00 -4.20
N ALA A 104 -4.95 -17.81 -3.14
CA ALA A 104 -5.35 -19.22 -3.18
C ALA A 104 -6.83 -19.37 -3.54
N THR A 105 -7.70 -18.55 -2.94
CA THR A 105 -9.15 -18.56 -3.21
C THR A 105 -9.48 -18.15 -4.64
N LEU A 106 -8.77 -17.16 -5.18
CA LEU A 106 -8.97 -16.69 -6.56
C LEU A 106 -8.54 -17.73 -7.58
N LYS A 107 -7.39 -18.38 -7.37
CA LYS A 107 -6.94 -19.51 -8.22
C LYS A 107 -7.96 -20.66 -8.18
N ALA A 108 -8.38 -21.08 -6.99
CA ALA A 108 -9.34 -22.18 -6.84
C ALA A 108 -10.72 -21.88 -7.47
N LYS A 109 -11.18 -20.62 -7.39
CA LYS A 109 -12.48 -20.21 -7.95
C LYS A 109 -12.45 -19.90 -9.45
N ASN A 110 -11.28 -19.73 -10.04
CA ASN A 110 -11.13 -19.39 -11.46
C ASN A 110 -10.03 -20.26 -12.10
N PRO A 111 -10.22 -21.58 -12.20
CA PRO A 111 -9.19 -22.49 -12.72
C PRO A 111 -8.88 -22.27 -14.22
N ASN A 112 -9.78 -21.60 -14.94
CA ASN A 112 -9.66 -21.31 -16.37
C ASN A 112 -9.42 -19.81 -16.64
N SER A 113 -8.89 -19.05 -15.69
CA SER A 113 -8.57 -17.64 -15.93
C SER A 113 -7.49 -17.51 -17.00
N GLU A 114 -7.65 -16.59 -17.94
CA GLU A 114 -6.60 -16.26 -18.90
C GLU A 114 -5.45 -15.48 -18.22
N HIS A 115 -5.73 -14.85 -17.08
CA HIS A 115 -4.76 -14.11 -16.29
C HIS A 115 -3.98 -15.05 -15.37
N ASP A 116 -2.65 -15.01 -15.48
CA ASP A 116 -1.75 -15.74 -14.58
C ASP A 116 -1.68 -15.04 -13.22
N ILE A 117 -2.14 -15.72 -12.18
CA ILE A 117 -2.10 -15.19 -10.81
C ILE A 117 -0.74 -15.56 -10.20
N PRO A 118 0.13 -14.59 -9.86
CA PRO A 118 1.44 -14.88 -9.26
C PRO A 118 1.31 -15.68 -7.97
N GLU A 119 2.27 -16.59 -7.73
CA GLU A 119 2.30 -17.34 -6.48
C GLU A 119 2.95 -16.53 -5.36
N LEU A 120 2.15 -16.18 -4.36
CA LEU A 120 2.63 -15.52 -3.15
C LEU A 120 3.30 -16.56 -2.24
N GLN A 121 4.56 -16.32 -1.89
CA GLN A 121 5.37 -17.23 -1.05
C GLN A 121 4.66 -17.54 0.29
N THR A 122 4.64 -18.83 0.65
CA THR A 122 3.88 -19.37 1.79
C THR A 122 4.68 -19.52 3.08
N GLN A 123 6.00 -19.34 3.02
CA GLN A 123 6.90 -19.61 4.15
C GLN A 123 6.83 -18.50 5.21
N SER A 124 6.67 -18.93 6.46
CA SER A 124 6.77 -18.07 7.65
C SER A 124 8.14 -17.41 7.68
N LEU A 125 8.19 -16.10 7.96
CA LEU A 125 9.43 -15.35 8.10
C LEU A 125 10.13 -15.60 9.46
N THR A 126 9.57 -16.49 10.30
CA THR A 126 10.16 -16.84 11.59
C THR A 126 11.56 -17.43 11.41
N GLY A 127 12.58 -16.62 11.64
CA GLY A 127 13.99 -17.02 11.75
C GLY A 127 14.95 -16.48 10.68
N PHE A 128 14.47 -15.95 9.56
CA PHE A 128 15.31 -15.46 8.45
C PHE A 128 14.75 -14.19 7.81
N PHE A 129 14.77 -13.09 8.56
CA PHE A 129 14.42 -11.77 8.03
C PHE A 129 15.65 -11.11 7.41
N SER A 130 15.51 -10.66 6.15
CA SER A 130 16.43 -9.73 5.52
C SER A 130 15.63 -8.66 4.77
N ASP A 131 16.19 -7.46 4.65
CA ASP A 131 15.57 -6.37 3.89
C ASP A 131 15.31 -6.78 2.43
N GLN A 132 16.23 -7.55 1.83
CA GLN A 132 16.06 -8.08 0.48
C GLN A 132 14.83 -8.99 0.36
N LEU A 133 14.61 -9.87 1.34
CA LEU A 133 13.45 -10.75 1.35
C LEU A 133 12.13 -9.97 1.49
N ILE A 134 12.15 -8.85 2.23
CA ILE A 134 11.00 -7.94 2.33
C ILE A 134 10.73 -7.28 0.98
N ILE A 135 11.77 -6.75 0.34
CA ILE A 135 11.68 -6.10 -0.98
C ILE A 135 11.11 -7.06 -2.03
N ASP A 136 11.66 -8.28 -2.11
CA ASP A 136 11.21 -9.31 -3.08
C ASP A 136 9.75 -9.69 -2.86
N ARG A 137 9.30 -9.75 -1.59
CA ARG A 137 7.90 -10.03 -1.26
C ARG A 137 6.98 -8.87 -1.62
N ILE A 138 7.39 -7.63 -1.38
CA ILE A 138 6.64 -6.43 -1.80
C ILE A 138 6.47 -6.43 -3.32
N ALA A 139 7.52 -6.74 -4.07
CA ALA A 139 7.47 -6.82 -5.52
C ALA A 139 6.42 -7.83 -6.02
N LYS A 140 6.43 -9.07 -5.47
CA LYS A 140 5.44 -10.11 -5.82
C LYS A 140 4.02 -9.75 -5.41
N LEU A 141 3.85 -9.09 -4.28
CA LEU A 141 2.56 -8.63 -3.81
C LEU A 141 1.99 -7.56 -4.75
N ASN A 142 2.82 -6.59 -5.14
CA ASN A 142 2.42 -5.55 -6.10
C ASN A 142 2.04 -6.17 -7.45
N GLU A 143 2.80 -7.14 -7.94
CA GLU A 143 2.49 -7.88 -9.17
C GLU A 143 1.13 -8.61 -9.06
N PHE A 144 0.89 -9.32 -7.95
CA PHE A 144 -0.38 -9.99 -7.68
C PHE A 144 -1.56 -9.00 -7.66
N LEU A 145 -1.41 -7.89 -6.93
CA LEU A 145 -2.45 -6.86 -6.85
C LEU A 145 -2.71 -6.23 -8.22
N ASP A 146 -1.68 -6.00 -9.03
CA ASP A 146 -1.82 -5.46 -10.37
C ASP A 146 -2.67 -6.36 -11.26
N VAL A 147 -2.38 -7.67 -11.27
CA VAL A 147 -3.17 -8.68 -12.00
C VAL A 147 -4.62 -8.70 -11.51
N VAL A 148 -4.80 -8.82 -10.19
CA VAL A 148 -6.13 -9.06 -9.59
C VAL A 148 -7.02 -7.81 -9.63
N THR A 149 -6.44 -6.61 -9.69
CA THR A 149 -7.18 -5.36 -9.85
C THR A 149 -7.54 -5.08 -11.30
N LYS A 150 -6.68 -5.40 -12.27
CA LYS A 150 -6.94 -5.17 -13.70
C LYS A 150 -7.88 -6.19 -14.35
N ALA A 151 -7.83 -7.45 -13.94
CA ALA A 151 -8.61 -8.51 -14.58
C ALA A 151 -10.11 -8.47 -14.18
N ASP A 152 -11.00 -8.19 -15.13
CA ASP A 152 -12.44 -8.02 -14.90
C ASP A 152 -13.18 -9.25 -14.36
N GLU A 153 -12.62 -10.44 -14.60
CA GLU A 153 -13.21 -11.72 -14.20
C GLU A 153 -13.07 -12.04 -12.71
N PHE A 154 -12.16 -11.39 -12.00
CA PHE A 154 -11.96 -11.64 -10.58
C PHE A 154 -12.92 -10.82 -9.73
N GLN A 155 -13.59 -11.51 -8.80
CA GLN A 155 -14.40 -10.92 -7.75
C GLN A 155 -13.83 -11.33 -6.40
N TRP A 156 -13.67 -10.34 -5.54
CA TRP A 156 -13.10 -10.54 -4.22
C TRP A 156 -13.55 -9.46 -3.24
N GLY A 157 -13.37 -9.75 -1.96
CA GLY A 157 -13.53 -8.80 -0.88
C GLY A 157 -12.50 -9.08 0.19
N ILE A 158 -11.89 -8.03 0.73
CA ILE A 158 -10.97 -8.11 1.86
C ILE A 158 -11.48 -7.20 2.97
N ARG A 159 -11.33 -7.67 4.21
CA ARG A 159 -11.55 -6.87 5.41
C ARG A 159 -10.18 -6.46 5.93
N ILE A 160 -9.94 -5.15 5.95
CA ILE A 160 -8.69 -4.59 6.47
C ILE A 160 -8.79 -4.52 7.99
N ASP A 161 -9.88 -3.92 8.49
CA ASP A 161 -10.15 -3.73 9.92
C ASP A 161 -11.64 -3.95 10.25
N LYS A 162 -12.02 -3.75 11.52
CA LYS A 162 -13.42 -3.86 11.99
C LYS A 162 -14.39 -3.04 11.12
N ASP A 163 -13.98 -1.83 10.76
CA ASP A 163 -14.84 -0.84 10.09
C ASP A 163 -14.45 -0.60 8.61
N THR A 164 -13.42 -1.29 8.10
CA THR A 164 -12.90 -1.07 6.74
C THR A 164 -12.91 -2.36 5.91
N CYS A 165 -13.69 -2.36 4.84
CA CYS A 165 -13.74 -3.45 3.86
C CYS A 165 -13.64 -2.91 2.43
N VAL A 166 -12.93 -3.66 1.58
CA VAL A 166 -12.75 -3.33 0.16
C VAL A 166 -13.29 -4.49 -0.67
N TYR A 167 -14.03 -4.17 -1.73
CA TYR A 167 -14.66 -5.16 -2.60
C TYR A 167 -14.43 -4.82 -4.07
N LYS A 168 -14.22 -5.88 -4.88
CA LYS A 168 -14.25 -5.83 -6.34
C LYS A 168 -15.31 -6.80 -6.85
N ARG A 169 -16.21 -6.32 -7.72
CA ARG A 169 -17.22 -7.14 -8.39
C ARG A 169 -16.75 -7.47 -9.80
N LYS A 170 -17.19 -8.61 -10.34
CA LYS A 170 -16.93 -8.94 -11.76
C LYS A 170 -17.55 -7.87 -12.65
N SER A 171 -16.78 -7.34 -13.59
CA SER A 171 -17.31 -6.42 -14.58
C SER A 171 -17.99 -7.25 -15.68
N LYS A 172 -19.32 -7.15 -15.78
CA LYS A 172 -20.03 -7.78 -16.90
C LYS A 172 -19.71 -6.92 -18.12
N ARG A 173 -18.94 -7.45 -19.09
CA ARG A 173 -18.82 -6.81 -20.40
C ARG A 173 -20.24 -6.66 -20.95
N VAL A 174 -20.77 -5.44 -20.89
CA VAL A 174 -21.95 -5.08 -21.66
C VAL A 174 -21.43 -5.01 -23.08
N ASP A 175 -21.75 -6.02 -23.90
CA ASP A 175 -21.64 -5.86 -25.35
C ASP A 175 -22.36 -4.57 -25.69
N ARG A 176 -21.58 -3.57 -26.07
CA ARG A 176 -22.05 -2.23 -26.40
C ARG A 176 -22.64 -2.29 -27.80
N SER A 177 -23.70 -3.08 -27.99
CA SER A 177 -24.63 -2.89 -29.08
C SER A 177 -25.39 -1.59 -28.79
N TYR A 178 -24.87 -0.51 -29.38
CA TYR A 178 -25.54 0.76 -29.68
C TYR A 178 -26.86 1.04 -28.91
N SER A 179 -26.80 1.88 -27.88
CA SER A 179 -27.89 2.81 -27.65
C SER A 179 -27.34 4.08 -27.03
N VAL A 180 -27.51 5.17 -27.78
CA VAL A 180 -27.20 6.54 -27.43
C VAL A 180 -28.04 6.94 -26.21
N GLY A 181 -27.39 7.47 -25.17
CA GLY A 181 -28.10 7.99 -24.00
C GLY A 181 -27.18 8.34 -22.85
N SER A 182 -26.50 9.49 -22.97
CA SER A 182 -25.76 10.11 -21.88
C SER A 182 -26.68 10.44 -20.70
N ARG A 183 -26.43 9.85 -19.51
CA ARG A 183 -26.40 10.61 -18.25
C ARG A 183 -25.87 9.78 -17.08
N GLU A 184 -24.89 10.36 -16.42
CA GLU A 184 -24.27 9.93 -15.17
C GLU A 184 -25.31 9.81 -14.05
N SER A 185 -25.18 8.79 -13.19
CA SER A 185 -25.86 8.78 -11.89
C SER A 185 -25.05 8.00 -10.87
N ILE A 186 -24.37 8.76 -10.02
CA ILE A 186 -23.87 8.35 -8.71
C ILE A 186 -25.05 7.79 -7.91
N SER A 187 -25.05 6.49 -7.60
CA SER A 187 -26.03 5.91 -6.66
C SER A 187 -25.56 6.12 -5.22
N THR A 188 -26.10 7.17 -4.61
CA THR A 188 -26.15 7.36 -3.16
C THR A 188 -27.12 6.33 -2.56
N LEU A 189 -26.64 5.57 -1.57
CA LEU A 189 -27.45 4.62 -0.82
C LEU A 189 -28.53 5.36 -0.02
N THR A 190 -29.79 4.99 -0.20
CA THR A 190 -30.87 5.29 0.76
C THR A 190 -31.33 3.98 1.41
N PRO A 191 -31.47 3.91 2.75
CA PRO A 191 -31.98 2.73 3.42
C PRO A 191 -33.52 2.79 3.43
N SER A 192 -34.18 1.87 2.73
CA SER A 192 -35.64 1.73 2.77
C SER A 192 -36.06 0.91 3.99
N MET A 193 -36.67 1.59 4.97
CA MET A 193 -37.40 1.02 6.08
C MET A 193 -38.87 1.48 5.97
N ARG A 194 -39.79 0.53 5.73
CA ARG A 194 -41.23 0.47 6.11
C ARG A 194 -41.92 -0.53 5.16
N ASP A 195 -42.33 -1.73 5.56
CA ASP A 195 -43.30 -2.16 6.58
C ASP A 195 -44.77 -2.11 6.12
N SER A 196 -45.52 -3.15 6.55
CA SER A 196 -46.97 -3.38 6.51
C SER A 196 -47.63 -3.96 5.24
N MET A 197 -47.88 -5.27 5.25
CA MET A 197 -49.24 -5.80 5.03
C MET A 197 -49.48 -7.00 5.95
N PHE A 198 -50.42 -6.79 6.86
CA PHE A 198 -50.95 -7.72 7.85
C PHE A 198 -52.26 -8.30 7.29
N MET A 199 -52.52 -9.61 7.49
CA MET A 199 -53.76 -10.17 8.10
C MET A 199 -53.75 -11.73 8.04
N PRO A 200 -54.50 -12.40 8.95
CA PRO A 200 -54.16 -13.71 9.52
C PRO A 200 -55.20 -14.83 9.27
N ALA A 201 -54.86 -16.08 9.62
CA ALA A 201 -55.77 -17.15 10.11
C ALA A 201 -54.91 -18.31 10.65
N SER A 202 -54.81 -18.50 11.96
CA SER A 202 -55.63 -19.38 12.82
C SER A 202 -55.15 -20.84 12.90
N SER A 203 -54.63 -21.16 14.09
CA SER A 203 -54.77 -22.42 14.84
C SER A 203 -54.02 -23.69 14.38
N ARG A 204 -53.00 -24.09 15.16
CA ARG A 204 -53.11 -25.30 16.02
C ARG A 204 -51.90 -25.53 16.95
N ALA A 205 -52.24 -25.55 18.25
CA ALA A 205 -51.84 -26.48 19.31
C ALA A 205 -50.36 -26.68 19.68
N SER A 206 -50.08 -26.27 20.92
CA SER A 206 -48.96 -26.58 21.80
C SER A 206 -48.76 -28.07 22.07
N THR A 207 -47.51 -28.48 22.29
CA THR A 207 -47.16 -29.42 23.38
C THR A 207 -45.76 -29.09 23.90
N ILE A 208 -45.72 -28.61 25.14
CA ILE A 208 -44.57 -28.57 26.04
C ILE A 208 -44.36 -29.99 26.58
N SER A 209 -43.12 -30.45 26.65
CA SER A 209 -42.68 -31.44 27.65
C SER A 209 -41.17 -31.36 27.82
N MET A 210 -40.72 -30.94 29.00
CA MET A 210 -39.54 -31.53 29.62
C MET A 210 -39.63 -31.32 31.14
N ASP A 211 -39.86 -32.44 31.82
CA ASP A 211 -39.89 -32.57 33.28
C ASP A 211 -38.51 -32.42 33.89
N SER A 212 -38.51 -31.90 35.13
CA SER A 212 -37.41 -31.92 36.07
C SER A 212 -37.28 -33.27 36.75
N TYR A 213 -36.05 -33.74 36.97
CA TYR A 213 -35.53 -34.29 38.24
C TYR A 213 -34.00 -34.20 38.22
#